data_AF-A0A3S0JPP7-F1
#
_entry.id   AF-A0A3S0JPP7-F1
#
_cell.length_a   1.000
_cell.length_b   1.000
_cell.length_c   1.000
_cell.angle_alpha   90.00
_cell.angle_beta   90.00
_cell.angle_gamma   90.00
#
_symmetry.space_group_name_H-M   'P 1'
#
loop_
_entity.id
_entity.type
_entity.pdbx_description
1 polymer ?
#
loop_
_entity_poly.entity_id
_entity_poly.type
_entity_poly.pdbx_seq_one_letter_code
_entity_poly.pdbx_strand_id
1 'polypeptide(L)'
;MTDLTNTLRWLGDYKPTLPTEPTNFVVQNAVCCPNGQYLVSSYGWDYQTAVVDGVLYSVDGGLNTHTSRNGDGKEEDLTVMSDDPFEDVRNKLLWGSYGKSGKDTLKYIRLKDMEEEHIANVIQYLNDHCIEGPATKWRIEMMQEELRYRKLKLIGE
;
A
#
# COMPACT_ATOMS: atom_id res chain seq x y z
N MET A 1 -12.06 -42.94 12.80
CA MET A 1 -12.71 -41.92 11.94
C MET A 1 -13.31 -40.92 12.89
N THR A 2 -12.62 -39.81 13.14
CA THR A 2 -13.02 -38.81 14.14
C THR A 2 -14.26 -38.08 13.64
N ASP A 3 -15.29 -38.09 14.47
CA ASP A 3 -16.60 -37.51 14.24
C ASP A 3 -16.51 -35.99 14.08
N LEU A 4 -16.62 -35.52 12.83
CA LEU A 4 -16.57 -34.11 12.44
C LEU A 4 -17.81 -33.32 12.90
N THR A 5 -18.80 -33.98 13.50
CA THR A 5 -20.07 -33.35 13.86
C THR A 5 -19.93 -32.38 15.05
N ASN A 6 -18.89 -32.54 15.89
CA ASN A 6 -18.62 -31.61 17.00
C ASN A 6 -17.75 -30.40 16.63
N THR A 7 -16.93 -30.49 15.58
CA THR A 7 -16.01 -29.40 15.17
C THR A 7 -16.75 -28.24 14.48
N LEU A 8 -17.95 -28.50 13.94
CA LEU A 8 -18.74 -27.51 13.21
C LEU A 8 -19.80 -26.80 14.06
N ARG A 9 -19.98 -27.21 15.33
CA ARG A 9 -20.98 -26.58 16.22
C ARG A 9 -20.64 -25.11 16.54
N TRP A 10 -19.36 -24.74 16.50
CA TRP A 10 -18.88 -23.37 16.72
C TRP A 10 -19.21 -22.39 15.57
N LEU A 11 -19.54 -22.91 14.37
CA LEU A 11 -19.96 -22.06 13.25
C LEU A 11 -21.41 -21.57 13.35
N GLY A 12 -22.26 -22.23 14.15
CA GLY A 12 -23.67 -21.87 14.30
C GLY A 12 -23.91 -20.59 15.10
N ASP A 13 -23.01 -20.27 16.03
CA ASP A 13 -23.12 -19.11 16.92
C ASP A 13 -22.15 -17.97 16.56
N TYR A 14 -21.31 -18.16 15.54
CA TYR A 14 -20.45 -17.10 15.02
C TYR A 14 -21.29 -16.10 14.22
N LYS A 15 -21.79 -15.09 14.91
CA LYS A 15 -22.19 -13.84 14.27
C LYS A 15 -20.95 -12.96 14.18
N PRO A 16 -20.29 -12.83 13.01
CA PRO A 16 -19.31 -11.78 12.87
C PRO A 16 -20.05 -10.47 13.18
N THR A 17 -19.55 -9.67 14.10
CA THR A 17 -19.93 -8.26 14.16
C THR A 17 -19.51 -7.67 12.83
N LEU A 18 -20.47 -7.55 11.90
CA LEU A 18 -20.27 -6.84 10.66
C LEU A 18 -19.88 -5.41 11.05
N PRO A 19 -18.68 -4.93 10.69
CA PRO A 19 -18.39 -3.51 10.78
C PRO A 19 -19.48 -2.79 10.00
N THR A 20 -20.22 -1.93 10.69
CA THR A 20 -21.20 -1.05 10.05
C THR A 20 -20.38 -0.04 9.24
N GLU A 21 -20.41 -0.22 7.91
CA GLU A 21 -19.55 0.38 6.88
C GLU A 21 -18.13 -0.22 6.79
N PRO A 22 -17.63 -0.58 5.59
CA PRO A 22 -16.19 -0.59 5.37
C PRO A 22 -15.74 0.85 5.54
N THR A 23 -15.15 1.19 6.69
CA THR A 23 -14.48 2.49 6.84
C THR A 23 -13.34 2.49 5.85
N ASN A 24 -13.51 3.14 4.70
CA ASN A 24 -12.40 3.36 3.80
C ASN A 24 -11.33 4.16 4.55
N PHE A 25 -10.08 3.74 4.42
CA PHE A 25 -8.98 4.37 5.10
C PHE A 25 -7.85 4.66 4.12
N VAL A 26 -7.11 5.72 4.40
CA VAL A 26 -5.93 6.08 3.61
C VAL A 26 -4.86 5.03 3.89
N VAL A 27 -4.44 4.31 2.85
CA VAL A 27 -3.32 3.36 2.92
C VAL A 27 -2.01 4.07 2.66
N GLN A 28 -2.00 5.06 1.77
CA GLN A 28 -0.83 5.84 1.40
C GLN A 28 -1.21 7.30 1.15
N ASN A 29 -0.41 8.23 1.66
CA ASN A 29 -0.47 9.64 1.30
C ASN A 29 0.84 10.07 0.64
N ALA A 30 0.82 10.22 -0.69
CA ALA A 30 2.01 10.55 -1.45
C ALA A 30 1.70 11.35 -2.72
N VAL A 31 2.69 12.08 -3.20
CA VAL A 31 2.68 12.75 -4.51
C VAL A 31 3.96 12.48 -5.28
N CYS A 32 3.90 12.55 -6.61
CA CYS A 32 5.07 12.61 -7.48
C CYS A 32 5.22 14.03 -8.02
N CYS A 33 6.34 14.69 -7.73
CA CYS A 33 6.66 15.99 -8.30
C CYS A 33 6.98 15.87 -9.81
N PRO A 34 6.93 16.97 -10.59
CA PRO A 34 7.19 16.94 -12.04
C PRO A 34 8.57 16.39 -12.46
N ASN A 35 9.57 16.48 -11.57
CA ASN A 35 10.90 15.92 -11.79
C ASN A 35 11.02 14.42 -11.44
N GLY A 36 9.92 13.77 -11.07
CA GLY A 36 9.88 12.35 -10.66
C GLY A 36 10.20 12.10 -9.18
N GLN A 37 10.41 13.14 -8.37
CA GLN A 37 10.65 12.97 -6.94
C GLN A 37 9.35 12.63 -6.21
N TYR A 38 9.36 11.55 -5.41
CA TYR A 38 8.24 11.21 -4.53
C TYR A 38 8.32 11.94 -3.20
N LEU A 39 7.19 12.45 -2.72
CA LEU A 39 6.98 12.86 -1.33
C LEU A 39 5.97 11.91 -0.70
N VAL A 40 6.34 11.25 0.41
CA VAL A 40 5.53 10.20 1.05
C VAL A 40 5.37 10.52 2.52
N SER A 41 4.16 10.93 2.93
CA SER A 41 3.82 11.19 4.33
C SER A 41 3.24 9.91 4.94
N SER A 42 3.97 9.29 5.87
CA SER A 42 3.62 7.98 6.44
C SER A 42 3.04 8.07 7.84
N TYR A 43 3.38 9.11 8.59
CA TYR A 43 2.97 9.29 9.99
C TYR A 43 2.15 10.56 10.19
N GLY A 44 1.41 10.64 11.30
CA GLY A 44 0.77 11.91 11.67
C GLY A 44 1.84 12.97 11.94
N TRP A 45 1.67 14.16 11.35
CA TRP A 45 2.64 15.27 11.41
C TRP A 45 3.98 14.96 10.74
N ASP A 46 3.90 14.36 9.55
CA ASP A 46 5.04 13.97 8.72
C ASP A 46 5.08 14.86 7.48
N TYR A 47 5.51 16.12 7.69
CA TYR A 47 5.59 17.14 6.65
C TYR A 47 6.77 16.86 5.71
N GLN A 48 6.44 16.43 4.49
CA GLN A 48 7.40 16.18 3.42
C GLN A 48 7.34 17.31 2.41
N THR A 49 8.49 17.73 1.87
CA THR A 49 8.56 18.86 0.94
C THR A 49 9.70 18.76 -0.06
N ALA A 50 9.51 19.36 -1.23
CA ALA A 50 10.53 19.58 -2.23
C ALA A 50 10.30 20.89 -2.98
N VAL A 51 11.37 21.52 -3.44
CA VAL A 51 11.29 22.65 -4.39
C VAL A 51 11.68 22.12 -5.77
N VAL A 52 10.75 22.21 -6.72
CA VAL A 52 10.96 21.79 -8.11
C VAL A 52 10.60 22.96 -9.01
N ASP A 53 11.56 23.40 -9.83
CA ASP A 53 11.42 24.55 -10.73
C ASP A 53 10.89 25.83 -10.06
N GLY A 54 11.31 26.07 -8.81
CA GLY A 54 10.93 27.24 -8.02
C GLY A 54 9.55 27.13 -7.33
N VAL A 55 8.84 26.01 -7.49
CA VAL A 55 7.57 25.74 -6.81
C VAL A 55 7.80 24.84 -5.60
N LEU A 56 7.23 25.21 -4.45
CA LEU A 56 7.25 24.40 -3.23
C LEU A 56 6.11 23.38 -3.27
N TYR A 57 6.47 22.10 -3.37
CA TYR A 57 5.55 20.98 -3.20
C TYR A 57 5.61 20.48 -1.78
N SER A 58 4.47 20.09 -1.22
CA SER A 58 4.43 19.45 0.09
C SER A 58 3.26 18.49 0.27
N VAL A 59 3.44 17.56 1.20
CA VAL A 59 2.43 16.60 1.65
C VAL A 59 2.61 16.35 3.14
N ASP A 60 1.50 16.34 3.89
CA ASP A 60 1.48 16.10 5.33
C ASP A 60 0.18 15.38 5.74
N GLY A 61 0.15 14.84 6.96
CA GLY A 61 -1.00 14.24 7.61
C GLY A 61 -0.96 12.71 7.68
N GLY A 62 0.05 12.06 7.10
CA GLY A 62 0.20 10.61 7.13
C GLY A 62 -1.03 9.90 6.57
N LEU A 63 -1.48 8.87 7.28
CA LEU A 63 -2.67 8.07 6.94
C LEU A 63 -3.97 8.60 7.60
N ASN A 64 -3.94 9.81 8.16
CA ASN A 64 -5.11 10.39 8.82
C ASN A 64 -6.09 10.98 7.79
N THR A 65 -7.32 11.25 8.20
CA THR A 65 -8.33 11.93 7.38
C THR A 65 -8.03 13.41 7.12
N HIS A 66 -7.01 13.97 7.77
CA HIS A 66 -6.58 15.37 7.66
C HIS A 66 -5.26 15.48 6.88
N THR A 67 -5.24 14.98 5.64
CA THR A 67 -4.11 15.16 4.74
C THR A 67 -4.12 16.57 4.16
N SER A 68 -2.94 17.16 3.97
CA SER A 68 -2.79 18.47 3.32
C SER A 68 -1.70 18.42 2.26
N ARG A 69 -1.87 19.25 1.22
CA ARG A 69 -0.97 19.32 0.06
C ARG A 69 -0.83 20.74 -0.44
N ASN A 70 0.36 21.04 -0.96
CA ASN A 70 0.65 22.27 -1.67
C ASN A 70 1.43 21.95 -2.94
N GLY A 71 1.20 22.73 -4.00
CA GLY A 71 1.82 22.55 -5.31
C GLY A 71 1.25 23.56 -6.32
N ASP A 72 1.63 23.43 -7.59
CA ASP A 72 1.04 24.19 -8.69
C ASP A 72 0.05 23.35 -9.53
N GLY A 73 -0.25 22.13 -9.08
CA GLY A 73 -1.16 21.19 -9.73
C GLY A 73 -0.52 20.31 -10.80
N LYS A 74 0.81 20.39 -10.99
CA LYS A 74 1.55 19.50 -11.90
C LYS A 74 2.02 18.21 -11.24
N GLU A 75 1.90 18.11 -9.92
CA GLU A 75 2.19 16.89 -9.19
C GLU A 75 1.16 15.79 -9.50
N GLU A 76 1.62 14.54 -9.55
CA GLU A 76 0.75 13.37 -9.65
C GLU A 76 0.25 12.97 -8.26
N ASP A 77 -1.06 12.78 -8.12
CA ASP A 77 -1.68 12.26 -6.91
C ASP A 77 -1.45 10.75 -6.78
N LEU A 78 -0.69 10.34 -5.76
CA LEU A 78 -0.42 8.95 -5.42
C LEU A 78 -1.08 8.55 -4.09
N THR A 79 -2.14 9.23 -3.68
CA THR A 79 -3.00 8.77 -2.58
C THR A 79 -3.58 7.41 -2.95
N VAL A 80 -3.56 6.49 -1.99
CA VAL A 80 -4.22 5.19 -2.12
C VAL A 80 -5.20 5.02 -0.97
N MET A 81 -6.46 4.79 -1.33
CA MET A 81 -7.53 4.42 -0.41
C MET A 81 -7.72 2.90 -0.40
N SER A 82 -8.20 2.36 0.72
CA SER A 82 -8.40 0.91 0.88
C SER A 82 -9.45 0.31 -0.08
N ASP A 83 -10.28 1.15 -0.70
CA ASP A 83 -11.35 0.81 -1.65
C ASP A 83 -11.00 1.18 -3.10
N ASP A 84 -9.79 1.69 -3.37
CA ASP A 84 -9.35 1.99 -4.73
C ASP A 84 -9.34 0.72 -5.61
N PRO A 85 -9.73 0.82 -6.89
CA PRO A 85 -9.61 -0.28 -7.83
C PRO A 85 -8.17 -0.77 -7.94
N PHE A 86 -7.98 -2.10 -8.04
CA PHE A 86 -6.65 -2.70 -8.09
C PHE A 86 -5.74 -2.11 -9.19
N GLU A 87 -6.29 -1.77 -10.37
CA GLU A 87 -5.51 -1.11 -11.45
C GLU A 87 -4.98 0.26 -11.03
N ASP A 88 -5.70 1.04 -10.23
CA ASP A 88 -5.20 2.30 -9.69
C ASP A 88 -4.14 2.04 -8.61
N VAL A 89 -4.40 1.06 -7.73
CA VAL A 89 -3.48 0.66 -6.67
C VAL A 89 -2.11 0.29 -7.22
N ARG A 90 -2.03 -0.58 -8.24
CA ARG A 90 -0.74 -1.01 -8.78
C ARG A 90 0.06 0.11 -9.44
N ASN A 91 -0.62 1.14 -9.95
CA ASN A 91 0.02 2.31 -10.54
C ASN A 91 0.47 3.34 -9.50
N LYS A 92 -0.22 3.43 -8.34
CA LYS A 92 0.03 4.47 -7.33
C LYS A 92 0.80 3.99 -6.10
N LEU A 93 0.57 2.76 -5.63
CA LEU A 93 1.14 2.26 -4.38
C LEU A 93 2.65 2.20 -4.48
N LEU A 94 3.32 2.86 -3.55
CA LEU A 94 4.77 2.94 -3.44
C LEU A 94 5.28 1.99 -2.35
N TRP A 95 6.39 1.33 -2.65
CA TRP A 95 7.16 0.55 -1.69
C TRP A 95 8.53 1.19 -1.47
N GLY A 96 8.86 1.48 -0.21
CA GLY A 96 10.16 1.98 0.19
C GLY A 96 11.19 0.84 0.26
N SER A 97 12.34 1.00 -0.40
CA SER A 97 13.42 0.02 -0.40
C SER A 97 14.79 0.70 -0.23
N TYR A 98 15.66 0.08 0.57
CA TYR A 98 17.07 0.44 0.73
C TYR A 98 18.00 -0.44 -0.14
N GLY A 99 17.43 -1.01 -1.22
CA GLY A 99 18.12 -1.95 -2.10
C GLY A 99 18.35 -3.31 -1.45
N LYS A 100 18.93 -4.26 -2.20
CA LYS A 100 19.23 -5.62 -1.72
C LYS A 100 20.22 -5.63 -0.55
N SER A 101 21.09 -4.62 -0.48
CA SER A 101 22.10 -4.47 0.58
C SER A 101 21.50 -4.00 1.91
N GLY A 102 20.31 -3.37 1.87
CA GLY A 102 19.72 -2.65 2.99
C GLY A 102 20.48 -1.39 3.41
N LYS A 103 21.50 -0.97 2.64
CA LYS A 103 22.41 0.15 2.96
C LYS A 103 22.36 1.28 1.94
N ASP A 104 21.60 1.12 0.86
CA ASP A 104 21.49 2.16 -0.15
C ASP A 104 20.63 3.30 0.39
N THR A 105 20.48 4.39 -0.36
CA THR A 105 19.49 5.41 -0.01
C THR A 105 18.07 4.89 -0.19
N LEU A 106 17.13 5.38 0.63
CA LEU A 106 15.71 5.05 0.48
C LEU A 106 15.23 5.44 -0.92
N LYS A 107 14.64 4.49 -1.62
CA LYS A 107 13.98 4.69 -2.91
C LYS A 107 12.56 4.16 -2.84
N TYR A 108 11.66 4.82 -3.55
CA TYR A 108 10.29 4.35 -3.71
C TYR A 108 10.10 3.73 -5.09
N ILE A 109 9.45 2.57 -5.12
CA ILE A 109 9.15 1.81 -6.33
C ILE A 109 7.65 1.58 -6.37
N ARG A 110 6.99 1.84 -7.51
CA ARG A 110 5.56 1.53 -7.66
C ARG A 110 5.36 0.01 -7.65
N LEU A 111 4.23 -0.46 -7.11
CA LEU A 111 3.93 -1.89 -7.02
C LEU A 111 4.07 -2.59 -8.38
N LYS A 112 3.52 -2.01 -9.45
CA LYS A 112 3.64 -2.58 -10.80
C LYS A 112 5.08 -2.67 -11.32
N ASP A 113 5.98 -1.84 -10.82
CA ASP A 113 7.38 -1.73 -11.26
C ASP A 113 8.32 -2.55 -10.34
N MET A 114 7.79 -3.18 -9.29
CA MET A 114 8.55 -4.11 -8.46
C MET A 114 8.73 -5.46 -9.18
N GLU A 115 9.92 -6.04 -9.08
CA GLU A 115 10.18 -7.41 -9.54
C GLU A 115 9.38 -8.45 -8.72
N GLU A 116 8.97 -9.55 -9.33
CA GLU A 116 8.17 -10.60 -8.66
C GLU A 116 8.89 -11.18 -7.42
N GLU A 117 10.20 -11.41 -7.53
CA GLU A 117 11.05 -11.86 -6.42
C GLU A 117 11.04 -10.84 -5.27
N HIS A 118 11.07 -9.55 -5.59
CA HIS A 118 11.04 -8.49 -4.59
C HIS A 118 9.69 -8.47 -3.86
N ILE A 119 8.58 -8.58 -4.58
CA ILE A 119 7.24 -8.64 -3.99
C ILE A 119 7.12 -9.85 -3.05
N ALA A 120 7.56 -11.03 -3.48
CA ALA A 120 7.53 -12.24 -2.67
C ALA A 120 8.35 -12.10 -1.38
N ASN A 121 9.56 -11.53 -1.47
CA ASN A 121 10.42 -11.28 -0.31
C ASN A 121 9.80 -10.29 0.68
N VAL A 122 9.12 -9.26 0.18
CA VAL A 122 8.41 -8.29 1.03
C VAL A 122 7.26 -8.95 1.77
N ILE A 123 6.42 -9.73 1.08
CA ILE A 123 5.31 -10.47 1.70
C ILE A 123 5.85 -11.37 2.82
N GLN A 124 6.90 -12.14 2.53
CA GLN A 124 7.54 -13.02 3.52
C GLN A 124 8.03 -12.24 4.73
N TYR A 125 8.76 -11.13 4.51
CA TYR A 125 9.27 -10.27 5.57
C TYR A 125 8.15 -9.75 6.48
N LEU A 126 7.07 -9.21 5.89
CA LEU A 126 5.94 -8.64 6.64
C LEU A 126 5.22 -9.71 7.49
N ASN A 127 5.08 -10.93 6.96
CA ASN A 127 4.49 -12.06 7.67
C ASN A 127 5.38 -12.54 8.82
N ASP A 128 6.69 -12.69 8.58
CA ASP A 128 7.63 -13.21 9.58
C ASP A 128 7.82 -12.28 10.78
N HIS A 129 7.71 -10.96 10.55
CA HIS A 129 7.90 -9.95 11.58
C HIS A 129 6.59 -9.55 12.27
N CYS A 130 5.48 -10.26 12.00
CA CYS A 130 4.16 -10.02 12.57
C CYS A 130 3.79 -8.52 12.57
N ILE A 131 4.01 -7.82 11.46
CA ILE A 131 3.67 -6.40 11.37
C ILE A 131 2.15 -6.30 11.26
N GLU A 132 1.52 -6.07 12.41
CA GLU A 132 0.06 -6.02 12.52
C GLU A 132 -0.50 -4.63 12.21
N GLY A 133 -1.59 -4.60 11.46
CA GLY A 133 -2.33 -3.38 11.16
C GLY A 133 -3.19 -3.54 9.91
N PRO A 134 -4.34 -2.85 9.81
CA PRO A 134 -5.24 -2.96 8.66
C PRO A 134 -4.53 -2.58 7.36
N ALA A 135 -3.72 -1.51 7.36
CA ALA A 135 -2.98 -1.07 6.19
C ALA A 135 -1.85 -2.03 5.76
N THR A 136 -1.22 -2.74 6.70
CA THR A 136 -0.19 -3.74 6.37
C THR A 136 -0.81 -4.98 5.74
N LYS A 137 -1.90 -5.50 6.34
CA LYS A 137 -2.65 -6.63 5.80
C LYS A 137 -3.16 -6.33 4.39
N TRP A 138 -3.76 -5.15 4.20
CA TRP A 138 -4.22 -4.70 2.90
C TRP A 138 -3.08 -4.59 1.87
N ARG A 139 -1.91 -4.07 2.25
CA ARG A 139 -0.74 -4.00 1.35
C ARG A 139 -0.29 -5.40 0.90
N ILE A 140 -0.28 -6.37 1.82
CA ILE A 140 0.06 -7.77 1.50
C ILE A 140 -0.96 -8.33 0.49
N GLU A 141 -2.26 -8.10 0.69
CA GLU A 141 -3.32 -8.53 -0.23
C GLU A 141 -3.11 -7.94 -1.64
N MET A 142 -2.79 -6.65 -1.75
CA MET A 142 -2.53 -6.00 -3.04
C MET A 142 -1.26 -6.50 -3.72
N MET A 143 -0.22 -6.83 -2.95
CA MET A 143 0.99 -7.45 -3.48
C MET A 143 0.73 -8.86 -4.03
N GLN A 144 -0.08 -9.66 -3.32
CA GLN A 144 -0.52 -10.97 -3.80
C GLN A 144 -1.38 -10.84 -5.06
N GLU A 145 -2.24 -9.82 -5.12
CA GLU A 145 -3.08 -9.51 -6.27
C GLU A 145 -2.24 -9.11 -7.50
N GLU A 146 -1.17 -8.33 -7.35
CA GLU A 146 -0.23 -8.03 -8.44
C GLU A 146 0.45 -9.29 -8.98
N LEU A 147 0.88 -10.21 -8.11
CA LEU A 147 1.44 -11.50 -8.55
C LEU A 147 0.39 -12.33 -9.30
N ARG A 148 -0.87 -12.31 -8.87
CA ARG A 148 -1.97 -13.00 -9.55
C ARG A 148 -2.27 -12.38 -10.91
N TYR A 149 -2.32 -11.06 -10.98
CA TYR A 149 -2.55 -10.29 -12.20
C TYR A 149 -1.50 -10.60 -13.27
N ARG A 150 -0.22 -10.61 -12.91
CA ARG A 150 0.89 -10.95 -13.84
C ARG A 150 0.74 -12.36 -14.40
N LYS A 151 0.44 -13.34 -13.54
CA LYS A 151 0.18 -14.73 -13.98
C LYS A 151 -0.99 -14.84 -14.94
N LEU A 152 -2.09 -14.14 -14.67
CA LEU A 152 -3.26 -14.15 -15.54
C LEU A 152 -2.98 -13.51 -16.91
N LYS A 153 -2.22 -12.41 -16.95
CA LYS A 153 -1.78 -11.80 -18.21
C LYS A 153 -0.92 -12.75 -19.05
N LEU A 154 0.02 -13.46 -18.42
CA LEU A 154 0.88 -14.43 -19.11
C LEU A 154 0.12 -15.64 -19.70
N ILE A 155 -1.04 -16.00 -19.14
CA ILE A 155 -1.88 -17.10 -19.64
C ILE A 155 -2.82 -16.63 -20.76
N GLY A 156 -3.13 -15.33 -20.80
CA GLY A 156 -4.00 -14.72 -21.81
C GLY A 156 -3.27 -14.25 -23.08
N GLU A 157 -1.93 -14.29 -23.08
CA GLU A 157 -1.04 -14.04 -24.23
C GLU A 157 -0.63 -15.37 -24.90
#